data_AF-A0A2L0B020-F1
#
_entry.id   AF-A0A2L0B020-F1
#
_cell.length_a   1.000
_cell.length_b   1.000
_cell.length_c   1.000
_cell.angle_alpha   90.00
_cell.angle_beta   90.00
_cell.angle_gamma   90.00
#
_symmetry.space_group_name_H-M   'P 1'
#
loop_
_entity.id
_entity.type
_entity.pdbx_description
1 polymer ?
#
loop_
_entity_poly.entity_id
_entity_poly.type
_entity_poly.pdbx_seq_one_letter_code
_entity_poly.pdbx_strand_id
1 'polypeptide(L)'
;ISHYYLIVVPEDKTTLHKNPDQFLTDEMIASKGEAKERPNAPYIAAKFPQRNIPYTFHLGTGEVYDGFPNRKLDRGKKYRIFVRAVVDTPQKHLYTSSPFSESLALDMREVPPGDPPLRPNPNVPGDNDVKVDPNHKEAGVVWVIGPVIAALLLSVMLVLLYVVRRRRQPCKAPDQAAVTRPLMSSATDGNGAPSDPVEMRRLNFQTPGMISHPPIPVSELGTHIERLKANDNMKFSQEYESIEPGQQFTWDHSNMEVNKPKNRYANVIAYDHSRVILQPEEGVLGSDYINANYCD
;
A
#
# COMPACT_ATOMS: atom_id res chain seq x y z
N ILE A 1 -23.56 -10.83 15.24
CA ILE A 1 -22.42 -11.27 16.07
C ILE A 1 -22.91 -12.46 16.89
N SER A 2 -22.23 -13.60 16.82
CA SER A 2 -22.56 -14.79 17.60
C SER A 2 -21.86 -14.77 18.97
N HIS A 3 -20.57 -14.50 18.97
CA HIS A 3 -19.74 -14.47 20.18
C HIS A 3 -18.57 -13.48 20.04
N TYR A 4 -17.96 -13.18 21.18
CA TYR A 4 -16.75 -12.37 21.31
C TYR A 4 -15.61 -13.20 21.86
N TYR A 5 -14.41 -13.01 21.31
CA TYR A 5 -13.17 -13.50 21.88
C TYR A 5 -12.41 -12.38 22.55
N LEU A 6 -11.95 -12.62 23.77
CA LEU A 6 -10.94 -11.79 24.42
C LEU A 6 -9.57 -12.39 24.15
N ILE A 7 -8.75 -11.68 23.39
CA ILE A 7 -7.43 -12.14 22.95
C ILE A 7 -6.36 -11.35 23.69
N VAL A 8 -5.35 -12.07 24.20
CA VAL A 8 -4.20 -11.53 24.91
C VAL A 8 -2.96 -11.76 24.09
N VAL A 9 -2.22 -10.69 23.87
CA VAL A 9 -0.99 -10.68 23.08
C VAL A 9 0.16 -10.23 23.98
N PRO A 10 1.10 -11.11 24.33
CA PRO A 10 2.34 -10.70 24.98
C PRO A 10 3.13 -9.75 24.07
N GLU A 11 3.65 -8.66 24.63
CA GLU A 11 4.53 -7.74 23.88
C GLU A 11 5.89 -8.39 23.65
N ASP A 12 6.23 -8.59 22.37
CA ASP A 12 7.50 -9.12 21.90
C ASP A 12 7.89 -8.35 20.62
N LYS A 13 9.16 -8.41 20.22
CA LYS A 13 9.67 -7.75 19.00
C LYS A 13 8.92 -8.20 17.74
N THR A 14 8.35 -9.40 17.76
CA THR A 14 7.59 -10.00 16.65
C THR A 14 6.11 -9.60 16.64
N THR A 15 5.55 -9.20 17.79
CA THR A 15 4.12 -8.85 17.94
C THR A 15 3.88 -7.34 17.93
N LEU A 16 4.91 -6.54 18.24
CA LEU A 16 4.80 -5.08 18.38
C LEU A 16 4.27 -4.36 17.13
N HIS A 17 4.66 -4.83 15.93
CA HIS A 17 4.29 -4.21 14.65
C HIS A 17 3.03 -4.83 14.02
N LYS A 18 2.39 -5.78 14.69
CA LYS A 18 1.22 -6.48 14.14
C LYS A 18 -0.07 -5.79 14.55
N ASN A 19 -1.05 -5.79 13.64
CA ASN A 19 -2.40 -5.30 13.91
C ASN A 19 -3.31 -6.42 14.44
N PRO A 20 -4.42 -6.11 15.16
CA PRO A 20 -5.33 -7.12 15.72
C PRO A 20 -5.84 -8.13 14.70
N ASP A 21 -6.12 -7.69 13.47
CA ASP A 21 -6.64 -8.56 12.40
C ASP A 21 -5.60 -9.52 11.80
N GLN A 22 -4.31 -9.31 12.05
CA GLN A 22 -3.26 -10.22 11.59
C GLN A 22 -3.12 -11.47 12.46
N PHE A 23 -3.77 -11.51 13.62
CA PHE A 23 -3.78 -12.68 14.50
C PHE A 23 -4.92 -13.62 14.11
N LEU A 24 -4.60 -14.78 13.54
CA LEU A 24 -5.63 -15.73 13.06
C LEU A 24 -6.27 -16.48 14.23
N THR A 25 -7.61 -16.53 14.24
CA THR A 25 -8.37 -17.21 15.31
C THR A 25 -8.06 -18.71 15.33
N ASP A 26 -7.95 -19.33 14.17
CA ASP A 26 -7.75 -20.78 14.03
C ASP A 26 -6.41 -21.24 14.63
N GLU A 27 -5.35 -20.44 14.48
CA GLU A 27 -4.04 -20.70 15.10
C GLU A 27 -4.12 -20.65 16.63
N MET A 28 -4.88 -19.70 17.18
CA MET A 28 -5.07 -19.55 18.62
C MET A 28 -5.98 -20.65 19.20
N ILE A 29 -6.94 -21.15 18.42
CA ILE A 29 -7.78 -22.29 18.80
C ILE A 29 -6.98 -23.59 18.74
N ALA A 30 -6.14 -23.78 17.73
CA ALA A 30 -5.27 -24.95 17.61
C ALA A 30 -4.25 -25.03 18.75
N SER A 31 -3.68 -23.88 19.14
CA SER A 31 -2.67 -23.78 20.22
C SER A 31 -3.25 -23.75 21.65
N LYS A 32 -4.54 -24.10 21.82
CA LYS A 32 -5.26 -24.10 23.10
C LYS A 32 -4.60 -24.97 24.19
N GLY A 33 -3.78 -25.96 23.82
CA GLY A 33 -3.04 -26.85 24.74
C GLY A 33 -1.52 -26.61 24.84
N GLU A 34 -0.92 -25.76 23.99
CA GLU A 34 0.54 -25.61 23.87
C GLU A 34 1.11 -24.51 24.78
N ALA A 35 0.44 -24.22 25.89
CA ALA A 35 0.79 -23.09 26.77
C ALA A 35 2.22 -23.16 27.34
N LYS A 36 2.81 -24.37 27.44
CA LYS A 36 4.19 -24.58 27.91
C LYS A 36 5.24 -24.45 26.80
N GLU A 37 4.87 -24.65 25.54
CA GLU A 37 5.82 -24.65 24.42
C GLU A 37 6.03 -23.25 23.84
N ARG A 38 5.02 -22.37 23.93
CA ARG A 38 5.08 -21.01 23.39
C ARG A 38 4.58 -19.95 24.39
N PRO A 39 5.40 -19.56 25.39
CA PRO A 39 5.00 -18.61 26.42
C PRO A 39 4.69 -17.21 25.89
N ASN A 40 5.25 -16.84 24.73
CA ASN A 40 5.03 -15.53 24.10
C ASN A 40 3.99 -15.57 22.97
N ALA A 41 3.29 -16.70 22.76
CA ALA A 41 2.26 -16.77 21.74
C ALA A 41 0.97 -16.05 22.17
N PRO A 42 0.31 -15.34 21.24
CA PRO A 42 -1.02 -14.78 21.46
C PRO A 42 -2.02 -15.91 21.73
N TYR A 43 -2.98 -15.67 22.61
CA TYR A 43 -3.96 -16.68 23.01
C TYR A 43 -5.31 -16.07 23.32
N ILE A 44 -6.36 -16.88 23.20
CA ILE A 44 -7.71 -16.53 23.62
C ILE A 44 -7.82 -16.78 25.12
N ALA A 45 -8.12 -15.75 25.90
CA ALA A 45 -8.27 -15.85 27.36
C ALA A 45 -9.70 -16.19 27.77
N ALA A 46 -10.69 -15.79 26.98
CA ALA A 46 -12.09 -16.09 27.22
C ALA A 46 -12.92 -15.96 25.93
N LYS A 47 -14.05 -16.67 25.89
CA LYS A 47 -15.10 -16.51 24.88
C LYS A 47 -16.41 -16.14 25.57
N PHE A 48 -17.06 -15.09 25.06
CA PHE A 48 -18.31 -14.56 25.60
C PHE A 48 -19.44 -14.63 24.56
N PRO A 49 -20.64 -15.09 24.95
CA PRO A 49 -21.83 -14.94 24.11
C PRO A 49 -22.16 -13.45 23.86
N GLN A 50 -22.80 -13.14 22.72
CA GLN A 50 -23.12 -11.75 22.34
C GLN A 50 -23.80 -10.92 23.46
N ARG A 51 -24.69 -11.54 24.24
CA ARG A 51 -25.49 -10.86 25.28
C ARG A 51 -24.83 -10.83 26.66
N ASN A 52 -23.76 -11.59 26.86
CA ASN A 52 -23.20 -11.88 28.19
C ASN A 52 -21.73 -11.46 28.31
N ILE A 53 -21.31 -10.39 27.63
CA ILE A 53 -19.98 -9.82 27.85
C ILE A 53 -19.97 -9.03 29.18
N PRO A 54 -19.12 -9.41 30.15
CA PRO A 54 -19.10 -8.74 31.46
C PRO A 54 -18.57 -7.30 31.34
N TYR A 55 -18.92 -6.46 32.30
CA TYR A 55 -18.41 -5.09 32.37
C TYR A 55 -16.92 -5.03 32.74
N THR A 56 -16.51 -5.91 33.65
CA THR A 56 -15.11 -6.08 34.07
C THR A 56 -14.70 -7.54 33.89
N PHE A 57 -13.47 -7.76 33.44
CA PHE A 57 -12.88 -9.09 33.34
C PHE A 57 -11.50 -9.08 33.99
N HIS A 58 -11.26 -10.01 34.90
CA HIS A 58 -9.97 -10.16 35.56
C HIS A 58 -9.05 -11.02 34.70
N LEU A 59 -8.03 -10.39 34.10
CA LEU A 59 -7.02 -11.10 33.32
C LEU A 59 -5.99 -11.78 34.22
N GLY A 60 -5.52 -12.97 33.86
CA GLY A 60 -4.46 -13.66 34.59
C GLY A 60 -4.89 -14.57 35.72
N THR A 61 -6.19 -14.92 35.85
CA THR A 61 -6.70 -15.70 36.99
C THR A 61 -6.25 -17.16 36.99
N GLY A 62 -5.89 -17.72 35.83
CA GLY A 62 -5.60 -19.15 35.66
C GLY A 62 -6.84 -20.03 35.47
N GLU A 63 -8.04 -19.43 35.46
CA GLU A 63 -9.30 -20.15 35.27
C GLU A 63 -9.62 -20.39 33.79
N VAL A 64 -10.57 -21.28 33.50
CA VAL A 64 -11.00 -21.62 32.14
C VAL A 64 -12.38 -21.03 31.86
N TYR A 65 -12.50 -20.24 30.80
CA TYR A 65 -13.74 -19.57 30.37
C TYR A 65 -14.16 -20.06 28.98
N ASP A 66 -15.32 -20.74 28.89
CA ASP A 66 -15.86 -21.38 27.68
C ASP A 66 -14.81 -22.23 26.94
N GLY A 67 -14.03 -22.98 27.73
CA GLY A 67 -12.95 -23.84 27.29
C GLY A 67 -11.60 -23.15 27.10
N PHE A 68 -11.50 -21.82 27.12
CA PHE A 68 -10.24 -21.10 26.93
C PHE A 68 -9.57 -20.76 28.28
N PRO A 69 -8.28 -21.09 28.48
CA PRO A 69 -7.59 -20.80 29.73
C PRO A 69 -7.12 -19.34 29.80
N ASN A 70 -7.54 -18.62 30.84
CA ASN A 70 -7.02 -17.30 31.20
C ASN A 70 -5.65 -17.45 31.86
N ARG A 71 -4.60 -17.61 31.03
CA ARG A 71 -3.23 -17.87 31.51
C ARG A 71 -2.75 -16.81 32.50
N LYS A 72 -2.07 -17.23 33.57
CA LYS A 72 -1.44 -16.33 34.54
C LYS A 72 -0.44 -15.41 33.83
N LEU A 73 -0.45 -14.14 34.21
CA LEU A 73 0.48 -13.15 33.67
C LEU A 73 1.85 -13.29 34.34
N ASP A 74 2.91 -13.05 33.57
CA ASP A 74 4.30 -13.09 34.06
C ASP A 74 4.72 -11.73 34.62
N ARG A 75 5.52 -11.73 35.69
CA ARG A 75 6.12 -10.49 36.23
C ARG A 75 7.16 -9.93 35.26
N GLY A 76 7.13 -8.62 35.03
CA GLY A 76 8.05 -7.93 34.12
C GLY A 76 7.73 -8.08 32.63
N LYS A 77 6.59 -8.71 32.28
CA LYS A 77 6.08 -8.74 30.91
C LYS A 77 4.90 -7.80 30.73
N LYS A 78 4.84 -7.19 29.54
CA LYS A 78 3.72 -6.37 29.08
C LYS A 78 2.84 -7.19 28.14
N TYR A 79 1.55 -6.93 28.18
CA TYR A 79 0.53 -7.58 27.40
C TYR A 79 -0.39 -6.52 26.79
N ARG A 80 -0.91 -6.77 25.60
CA ARG A 80 -1.99 -5.99 24.99
C ARG A 80 -3.19 -6.89 24.79
N ILE A 81 -4.38 -6.32 24.89
CA ILE A 81 -5.61 -7.07 24.66
C ILE A 81 -6.41 -6.43 23.54
N PHE A 82 -7.22 -7.25 22.88
CA PHE A 82 -8.27 -6.77 21.98
C PHE A 82 -9.44 -7.74 22.02
N VAL A 83 -10.62 -7.23 21.64
CA VAL A 83 -11.84 -8.02 21.56
C VAL A 83 -12.19 -8.25 20.10
N ARG A 84 -12.44 -9.51 19.73
CA ARG A 84 -12.86 -9.87 18.38
C ARG A 84 -14.31 -10.32 18.39
N ALA A 85 -15.15 -9.69 17.58
CA ALA A 85 -16.53 -10.08 17.35
C ALA A 85 -16.61 -11.01 16.15
N VAL A 86 -17.20 -12.20 16.31
CA VAL A 86 -17.37 -13.18 15.24
C VAL A 86 -18.83 -13.25 14.84
N VAL A 87 -19.10 -13.43 13.54
CA VAL A 87 -20.44 -13.60 12.98
C VAL A 87 -20.55 -15.01 12.39
N ASP A 88 -21.59 -15.75 12.79
CA ASP A 88 -21.89 -17.05 12.22
C ASP A 88 -22.62 -16.85 10.88
N THR A 89 -21.86 -16.75 9.78
CA THR A 89 -22.41 -16.81 8.42
C THR A 89 -22.05 -18.14 7.77
N PRO A 90 -23.00 -18.84 7.11
CA PRO A 90 -22.82 -20.21 6.61
C PRO A 90 -21.77 -20.37 5.51
N GLN A 91 -21.25 -19.27 4.95
CA GLN A 91 -20.30 -19.31 3.83
C GLN A 91 -18.94 -18.65 4.13
N LYS A 92 -18.80 -17.88 5.22
CA LYS A 92 -17.54 -17.19 5.60
C LYS A 92 -17.47 -16.96 7.11
N HIS A 93 -16.29 -17.18 7.70
CA HIS A 93 -15.98 -16.76 9.08
C HIS A 93 -15.68 -15.26 9.09
N LEU A 94 -16.72 -14.44 9.14
CA LEU A 94 -16.55 -12.99 9.23
C LEU A 94 -16.27 -12.60 10.68
N TYR A 95 -15.25 -11.77 10.87
CA TYR A 95 -14.92 -11.19 12.16
C TYR A 95 -14.53 -9.73 12.02
N THR A 96 -14.67 -8.98 13.12
CA THR A 96 -14.11 -7.63 13.27
C THR A 96 -13.42 -7.55 14.61
N SER A 97 -12.27 -6.87 14.68
CA SER A 97 -11.47 -6.75 15.90
C SER A 97 -11.47 -5.31 16.38
N SER A 98 -11.51 -5.11 17.71
CA SER A 98 -11.24 -3.80 18.30
C SER A 98 -9.76 -3.42 18.10
N PRO A 99 -9.42 -2.13 18.21
CA PRO A 99 -8.05 -1.70 18.43
C PRO A 99 -7.43 -2.38 19.66
N PHE A 100 -6.11 -2.37 19.73
CA PHE A 100 -5.40 -2.80 20.94
C PHE A 100 -5.67 -1.86 22.11
N SER A 101 -5.76 -2.44 23.30
CA SER A 101 -5.70 -1.69 24.55
C SER A 101 -4.34 -1.01 24.72
N GLU A 102 -4.28 -0.10 25.70
CA GLU A 102 -3.00 0.27 26.32
C GLU A 102 -2.28 -0.98 26.85
N SER A 103 -0.95 -0.90 26.93
CA SER A 103 -0.14 -1.98 27.47
C SER A 103 -0.54 -2.25 28.92
N LEU A 104 -0.58 -3.53 29.32
CA LEU A 104 -0.96 -4.02 30.64
C LEU A 104 0.20 -4.83 31.21
N ALA A 105 0.56 -4.60 32.46
CA ALA A 105 1.58 -5.39 33.15
C ALA A 105 1.26 -5.49 34.64
N LEU A 106 1.79 -6.54 35.30
CA LEU A 106 1.55 -6.78 36.73
C LEU A 106 2.16 -5.71 37.64
N ASP A 107 3.13 -4.95 37.15
CA ASP A 107 3.82 -3.86 37.86
C ASP A 107 3.17 -2.48 37.60
N MET A 108 2.04 -2.44 36.89
CA MET A 108 1.33 -1.18 36.68
C MET A 108 0.67 -0.68 37.96
N ARG A 109 0.63 0.64 38.11
CA ARG A 109 -0.08 1.30 39.20
C ARG A 109 -1.54 0.87 39.19
N GLU A 110 -2.06 0.50 40.36
CA GLU A 110 -3.50 0.23 40.49
C GLU A 110 -4.30 1.44 40.01
N VAL A 111 -5.41 1.16 39.32
CA VAL A 111 -6.31 2.19 38.82
C VAL A 111 -6.69 3.10 40.00
N PRO A 112 -6.58 4.43 39.87
CA PRO A 112 -6.96 5.34 40.94
C PRO A 112 -8.37 5.02 41.45
N PRO A 113 -8.63 5.12 42.77
CA PRO A 113 -9.97 4.93 43.31
C PRO A 113 -10.95 5.88 42.61
N GLY A 114 -11.92 5.31 41.89
CA GLY A 114 -12.88 6.05 41.08
C GLY A 114 -13.90 5.10 40.45
N ASP A 115 -14.97 5.66 39.91
CA ASP A 115 -15.98 4.87 39.22
C ASP A 115 -15.37 4.25 37.94
N PRO A 116 -15.66 2.97 37.66
CA PRO A 116 -15.17 2.33 36.47
C PRO A 116 -15.74 3.01 35.21
N PRO A 117 -14.97 3.05 34.10
CA PRO A 117 -15.31 3.84 32.93
C PRO A 117 -16.64 3.40 32.33
N LEU A 118 -17.59 4.35 32.22
CA LEU A 118 -18.93 4.10 31.69
C LEU A 118 -18.85 3.48 30.29
N ARG A 119 -19.70 2.49 30.02
CA ARG A 119 -19.83 1.90 28.67
C ARG A 119 -20.18 3.02 27.68
N PRO A 120 -19.45 3.15 26.55
CA PRO A 120 -19.84 4.08 25.50
C PRO A 120 -21.30 3.87 25.12
N ASN A 121 -22.09 4.95 25.10
CA ASN A 121 -23.51 4.86 24.77
C ASN A 121 -23.63 4.50 23.28
N PRO A 122 -24.20 3.33 22.92
CA PRO A 122 -24.31 2.90 21.53
C PRO A 122 -25.19 3.83 20.68
N ASN A 123 -25.99 4.71 21.30
CA ASN A 123 -26.86 5.67 20.62
C ASN A 123 -26.21 7.05 20.38
N VAL A 124 -24.96 7.24 20.81
CA VAL A 124 -24.19 8.47 20.54
C VAL A 124 -23.21 8.16 19.42
N PRO A 125 -23.27 8.83 18.25
CA PRO A 125 -22.29 8.62 17.20
C PRO A 125 -20.93 9.09 17.71
N GLY A 126 -20.00 8.15 17.93
CA GLY A 126 -18.59 8.46 18.11
C GLY A 126 -17.88 8.36 16.76
N ASP A 127 -16.81 9.13 16.56
CA ASP A 127 -15.97 9.17 15.34
C ASP A 127 -15.26 7.85 14.95
N ASN A 128 -15.68 6.71 15.53
CA ASN A 128 -15.08 5.39 15.30
C ASN A 128 -15.75 4.60 14.15
N ASP A 129 -16.56 5.26 13.32
CA ASP A 129 -17.18 4.62 12.16
C ASP A 129 -16.12 4.30 11.10
N VAL A 130 -15.72 3.04 11.04
CA VAL A 130 -15.14 2.47 9.82
C VAL A 130 -16.23 2.52 8.75
N LYS A 131 -16.21 3.56 7.92
CA LYS A 131 -17.07 3.67 6.73
C LYS A 131 -16.74 2.53 5.78
N VAL A 132 -17.46 1.43 5.91
CA VAL A 132 -17.45 0.35 4.92
C VAL A 132 -18.42 0.77 3.82
N ASP A 133 -17.91 1.38 2.74
CA ASP A 133 -18.73 1.70 1.57
C ASP A 133 -19.34 0.40 1.01
N PRO A 134 -20.67 0.23 1.05
CA PRO A 134 -21.32 -1.00 0.60
C PRO A 134 -21.36 -1.14 -0.93
N ASN A 135 -20.85 -0.16 -1.68
CA ASN A 135 -21.04 -0.05 -3.12
C ASN A 135 -19.98 -0.77 -3.98
N HIS A 136 -19.02 -1.48 -3.39
CA HIS A 136 -17.91 -2.07 -4.15
C HIS A 136 -18.28 -3.37 -4.91
N LYS A 137 -19.51 -3.88 -4.80
CA LYS A 137 -19.88 -5.16 -5.43
C LYS A 137 -20.39 -5.04 -6.87
N GLU A 138 -20.95 -3.91 -7.28
CA GLU A 138 -21.48 -3.74 -8.64
C GLU A 138 -20.55 -2.95 -9.57
N ALA A 139 -19.72 -2.05 -9.03
CA ALA A 139 -18.74 -1.29 -9.81
C ALA A 139 -17.53 -2.13 -10.26
N GLY A 140 -17.10 -3.11 -9.47
CA GLY A 140 -15.90 -3.90 -9.76
C GLY A 140 -16.04 -4.80 -10.99
N VAL A 141 -17.24 -5.33 -11.25
CA VAL A 141 -17.48 -6.21 -12.41
C VAL A 141 -17.48 -5.40 -13.72
N VAL A 142 -18.05 -4.19 -13.71
CA VAL A 142 -18.10 -3.34 -14.91
C VAL A 142 -16.71 -2.78 -15.26
N TRP A 143 -15.93 -2.35 -14.27
CA TRP A 143 -14.56 -1.86 -14.48
C TRP A 143 -13.57 -2.96 -14.90
N VAL A 144 -13.85 -4.23 -14.61
CA VAL A 144 -13.01 -5.35 -15.06
C VAL A 144 -13.47 -5.88 -16.43
N ILE A 145 -14.78 -5.99 -16.66
CA ILE A 145 -15.32 -6.53 -17.92
C ILE A 145 -15.25 -5.51 -19.07
N GLY A 146 -15.42 -4.22 -18.77
CA GLY A 146 -15.37 -3.14 -19.77
C GLY A 146 -14.05 -3.10 -20.55
N PRO A 147 -12.87 -3.08 -19.88
CA PRO A 147 -11.58 -3.10 -20.55
C PRO A 147 -11.33 -4.38 -21.36
N VAL A 148 -11.81 -5.53 -20.89
CA VAL A 148 -11.67 -6.81 -21.61
C VAL A 148 -12.47 -6.80 -22.91
N ILE A 149 -13.71 -6.31 -22.88
CA ILE A 149 -14.54 -6.15 -24.08
C ILE A 149 -13.92 -5.12 -25.03
N ALA A 150 -13.42 -4.00 -24.51
CA ALA A 150 -12.76 -2.98 -25.32
C ALA A 150 -11.48 -3.51 -26.00
N ALA A 151 -10.66 -4.27 -25.28
CA ALA A 151 -9.46 -4.90 -25.83
C ALA A 151 -9.78 -5.94 -26.92
N LEU A 152 -10.82 -6.75 -26.71
CA LEU A 152 -11.30 -7.69 -27.73
C LEU A 152 -11.78 -6.97 -28.98
N LEU A 153 -12.59 -5.92 -28.86
CA LEU A 153 -13.06 -5.13 -30.01
C LEU A 153 -11.90 -4.45 -30.76
N LEU A 154 -10.93 -3.90 -30.02
CA LEU A 154 -9.76 -3.25 -30.59
C LEU A 154 -8.87 -4.25 -31.33
N SER A 155 -8.66 -5.45 -30.76
CA SER A 155 -7.92 -6.53 -31.43
C SER A 155 -8.57 -6.97 -32.74
N VAL A 156 -9.90 -7.12 -32.76
CA VAL A 156 -10.66 -7.46 -33.97
C VAL A 156 -10.54 -6.35 -35.00
N MET A 157 -10.65 -5.09 -34.58
CA MET A 157 -10.49 -3.93 -35.48
C MET A 157 -9.09 -3.85 -36.09
N LEU A 158 -8.03 -4.10 -35.31
CA LEU A 158 -6.65 -4.12 -35.80
C LEU A 158 -6.41 -5.27 -36.79
N VAL A 159 -6.96 -6.45 -36.52
CA VAL A 159 -6.89 -7.58 -37.47
C VAL A 159 -7.62 -7.23 -38.76
N LEU A 160 -8.79 -6.60 -38.68
CA LEU A 160 -9.57 -6.18 -39.86
C LEU A 160 -8.82 -5.10 -40.65
N LEU A 161 -8.23 -4.10 -39.97
CA LEU A 161 -7.37 -3.09 -40.59
C LEU A 161 -6.13 -3.71 -41.22
N TYR A 162 -5.49 -4.68 -40.57
CA TYR A 162 -4.34 -5.39 -41.11
C TYR A 162 -4.72 -6.17 -42.37
N VAL A 163 -5.85 -6.89 -42.37
CA VAL A 163 -6.36 -7.61 -43.55
C VAL A 163 -6.74 -6.63 -44.67
N VAL A 164 -7.34 -5.49 -44.36
CA VAL A 164 -7.67 -4.46 -45.36
C VAL A 164 -6.40 -3.81 -45.91
N ARG A 165 -5.40 -3.49 -45.08
CA ARG A 165 -4.09 -2.98 -45.52
C ARG A 165 -3.36 -4.01 -46.39
N ARG A 166 -3.41 -5.28 -46.02
CA ARG A 166 -2.78 -6.38 -46.75
C ARG A 166 -3.50 -6.69 -48.07
N ARG A 167 -4.82 -6.52 -48.14
CA ARG A 167 -5.60 -6.64 -49.39
C ARG A 167 -5.49 -5.40 -50.28
N ARG A 168 -5.16 -4.23 -49.74
CA ARG A 168 -4.96 -2.97 -50.47
C ARG A 168 -3.52 -2.76 -50.98
N GLN A 169 -2.63 -3.74 -50.82
CA GLN A 169 -1.32 -3.74 -51.48
C GLN A 169 -1.33 -4.61 -52.74
N PRO A 170 -1.62 -4.05 -53.92
CA PRO A 170 -1.11 -4.59 -55.17
C PRO A 170 0.39 -4.27 -55.33
N CYS A 171 1.09 -5.20 -55.94
CA CYS A 171 2.53 -5.34 -56.18
C CYS A 171 3.34 -4.10 -56.65
N LYS A 172 4.62 -4.05 -56.20
CA LYS A 172 5.85 -3.42 -56.77
C LYS A 172 5.87 -1.87 -56.89
N ALA A 173 6.97 -1.15 -56.69
CA ALA A 173 8.39 -1.42 -56.98
C ALA A 173 9.36 -0.67 -56.02
N PRO A 174 10.65 -1.03 -55.96
CA PRO A 174 11.69 -0.28 -55.24
C PRO A 174 12.36 0.73 -56.17
N ASP A 175 12.49 2.00 -55.78
CA ASP A 175 13.73 2.78 -55.91
C ASP A 175 13.57 4.24 -55.45
N GLN A 176 14.66 4.75 -54.87
CA GLN A 176 15.16 6.13 -54.95
C GLN A 176 14.43 7.31 -54.26
N ALA A 177 15.22 7.92 -53.36
CA ALA A 177 15.57 9.34 -53.32
C ALA A 177 14.68 10.37 -52.61
N ALA A 178 15.40 11.37 -52.07
CA ALA A 178 15.00 12.73 -51.69
C ALA A 178 14.20 12.86 -50.39
N VAL A 179 14.82 13.34 -49.29
CA VAL A 179 14.97 14.77 -48.98
C VAL A 179 13.61 15.45 -48.82
N THR A 180 13.22 15.73 -47.58
CA THR A 180 12.83 17.09 -47.12
C THR A 180 12.55 17.06 -45.61
N ARG A 181 13.38 17.79 -44.84
CA ARG A 181 13.02 18.33 -43.52
C ARG A 181 12.11 19.55 -43.73
N PRO A 182 11.03 19.75 -42.95
CA PRO A 182 10.41 21.06 -42.84
C PRO A 182 11.06 21.88 -41.72
N LEU A 183 11.32 23.14 -42.05
CA LEU A 183 11.96 24.19 -41.27
C LEU A 183 11.02 24.81 -40.22
N MET A 184 11.64 25.48 -39.26
CA MET A 184 11.12 26.10 -38.05
C MET A 184 9.97 27.12 -38.23
N SER A 185 9.13 27.23 -37.20
CA SER A 185 8.38 28.45 -36.88
C SER A 185 9.16 29.30 -35.87
N SER A 186 9.59 30.48 -36.30
CA SER A 186 10.19 31.53 -35.51
C SER A 186 9.18 32.17 -34.55
N ALA A 187 9.52 32.25 -33.26
CA ALA A 187 9.03 33.30 -32.38
C ALA A 187 10.25 34.07 -31.86
N THR A 188 10.38 35.29 -32.35
CA THR A 188 11.37 36.28 -31.95
C THR A 188 10.93 36.88 -30.62
N ASP A 189 11.76 36.79 -29.57
CA ASP A 189 12.08 37.88 -28.63
C ASP A 189 13.05 37.37 -27.55
N GLY A 190 14.21 38.03 -27.40
CA GLY A 190 15.03 37.97 -26.17
C GLY A 190 16.21 36.98 -26.11
N ASN A 191 17.30 37.31 -26.82
CA ASN A 191 18.71 37.08 -26.48
C ASN A 191 19.10 35.90 -25.53
N GLY A 192 19.50 34.77 -26.12
CA GLY A 192 20.23 33.69 -25.46
C GLY A 192 19.91 32.35 -26.10
N ALA A 193 20.68 31.92 -27.10
CA ALA A 193 20.55 30.55 -27.59
C ALA A 193 20.81 29.59 -26.40
N PRO A 194 19.95 28.59 -26.15
CA PRO A 194 20.15 27.66 -25.04
C PRO A 194 21.43 26.87 -25.32
N SER A 195 22.52 27.27 -24.67
CA SER A 195 23.84 26.62 -24.76
C SER A 195 23.92 25.35 -23.93
N ASP A 196 22.91 25.09 -23.10
CA ASP A 196 22.81 23.92 -22.26
C ASP A 196 22.16 22.75 -23.04
N PRO A 197 22.87 21.62 -23.22
CA PRO A 197 22.30 20.40 -23.79
C PRO A 197 21.01 19.94 -23.10
N VAL A 198 20.84 20.25 -21.81
CA VAL A 198 19.64 19.94 -21.02
C VAL A 198 18.46 20.82 -21.45
N GLU A 199 18.66 22.13 -21.60
CA GLU A 199 17.62 23.03 -22.12
C GLU A 199 17.24 22.70 -23.56
N MET A 200 18.23 22.37 -24.40
CA MET A 200 18.00 21.93 -25.77
C MET A 200 17.21 20.61 -25.83
N ARG A 201 17.48 19.66 -24.94
CA ARG A 201 16.68 18.43 -24.82
C ARG A 201 15.26 18.76 -24.36
N ARG A 202 15.09 19.65 -23.38
CA ARG A 202 13.76 20.07 -22.86
C ARG A 202 12.89 20.77 -23.92
N LEU A 203 13.49 21.55 -24.81
CA LEU A 203 12.76 22.18 -25.93
C LEU A 203 12.33 21.17 -27.00
N ASN A 204 13.17 20.18 -27.31
CA ASN A 204 12.89 19.19 -28.34
C ASN A 204 12.04 18.00 -27.84
N PHE A 205 12.04 17.73 -26.53
CA PHE A 205 11.32 16.64 -25.88
C PHE A 205 10.45 17.18 -24.75
N GLN A 206 9.39 17.92 -25.11
CA GLN A 206 8.38 18.34 -24.14
C GLN A 206 7.58 17.12 -23.67
N THR A 207 7.59 16.86 -22.37
CA THR A 207 6.68 15.88 -21.75
C THR A 207 5.31 16.55 -21.51
N PRO A 208 4.21 15.78 -21.46
CA PRO A 208 2.88 16.32 -21.13
C PRO A 208 2.87 17.17 -19.85
N GLY A 209 3.66 16.79 -18.83
CA GLY A 209 3.81 17.56 -17.59
C GLY A 209 4.48 18.94 -17.78
N MET A 210 5.39 19.08 -18.76
CA MET A 210 6.01 20.37 -19.08
C MET A 210 5.06 21.35 -19.78
N ILE A 211 3.96 20.85 -20.37
CA ILE A 211 2.94 21.68 -21.03
C ILE A 211 1.99 22.29 -19.98
N SER A 212 1.70 21.55 -18.90
CA SER A 212 0.85 22.03 -17.81
C SER A 212 1.61 22.80 -16.72
N HIS A 213 2.92 22.57 -16.58
CA HIS A 213 3.77 23.19 -15.57
C HIS A 213 5.01 23.86 -16.21
N PRO A 214 4.90 25.14 -16.64
CA PRO A 214 6.00 25.83 -17.32
C PRO A 214 7.16 26.17 -16.36
N PRO A 215 8.38 26.38 -16.88
CA PRO A 215 9.50 26.87 -16.08
C PRO A 215 9.18 28.17 -15.35
N ILE A 216 9.63 28.28 -14.09
CA ILE A 216 9.37 29.44 -13.23
C ILE A 216 10.60 30.35 -13.24
N PRO A 217 10.49 31.62 -13.67
CA PRO A 217 11.58 32.58 -13.56
C PRO A 217 12.03 32.77 -12.11
N VAL A 218 13.34 32.88 -11.87
CA VAL A 218 13.90 33.02 -10.51
C VAL A 218 13.33 34.23 -9.78
N SER A 219 13.06 35.33 -10.48
CA SER A 219 12.43 36.53 -9.94
C SER A 219 11.02 36.30 -9.37
N GLU A 220 10.30 35.32 -9.91
CA GLU A 220 8.91 35.02 -9.54
C GLU A 220 8.79 33.86 -8.55
N LEU A 221 9.87 33.09 -8.33
CA LEU A 221 9.89 31.88 -7.51
C LEU A 221 9.30 32.10 -6.11
N GLY A 222 9.62 33.22 -5.46
CA GLY A 222 9.08 33.56 -4.13
C GLY A 222 7.55 33.64 -4.14
N THR A 223 7.00 34.45 -5.05
CA THR A 223 5.54 34.61 -5.22
C THR A 223 4.85 33.33 -5.68
N HIS A 224 5.56 32.47 -6.42
CA HIS A 224 5.05 31.20 -6.89
C HIS A 224 4.91 30.22 -5.72
N ILE A 225 5.94 30.10 -4.87
CA ILE A 225 5.90 29.27 -3.66
C ILE A 225 4.80 29.72 -2.70
N GLU A 226 4.63 31.03 -2.47
CA GLU A 226 3.55 31.55 -1.62
C GLU A 226 2.16 31.15 -2.15
N ARG A 227 1.96 31.24 -3.48
CA ARG A 227 0.73 30.78 -4.13
C ARG A 227 0.49 29.28 -3.97
N LEU A 228 1.55 28.47 -3.98
CA LEU A 228 1.44 27.02 -3.79
C LEU A 228 1.15 26.62 -2.33
N LYS A 229 1.73 27.34 -1.36
CA LYS A 229 1.52 27.13 0.09
C LYS A 229 0.15 27.59 0.59
N ALA A 230 -0.48 28.53 -0.11
CA ALA A 230 -1.80 29.04 0.26
C ALA A 230 -2.83 27.90 0.41
N ASN A 231 -3.80 28.09 1.30
CA ASN A 231 -4.83 27.10 1.62
C ASN A 231 -4.23 25.74 2.02
N ASP A 232 -3.30 25.75 2.97
CA ASP A 232 -2.66 24.56 3.53
C ASP A 232 -2.00 23.66 2.47
N ASN A 233 -1.17 24.27 1.62
CA ASN A 233 -0.43 23.57 0.55
C ASN A 233 -1.32 22.87 -0.49
N MET A 234 -2.60 23.24 -0.62
CA MET A 234 -3.54 22.58 -1.54
C MET A 234 -3.01 22.49 -2.97
N LYS A 235 -2.41 23.56 -3.50
CA LYS A 235 -1.85 23.56 -4.85
C LYS A 235 -0.55 22.78 -4.96
N PHE A 236 0.28 22.80 -3.90
CA PHE A 236 1.45 21.92 -3.80
C PHE A 236 1.05 20.45 -3.90
N SER A 237 0.02 20.03 -3.17
CA SER A 237 -0.48 18.66 -3.22
C SER A 237 -1.05 18.31 -4.60
N GLN A 238 -1.84 19.20 -5.21
CA GLN A 238 -2.39 18.98 -6.56
C GLN A 238 -1.29 18.84 -7.61
N GLU A 239 -0.26 19.68 -7.56
CA GLU A 239 0.87 19.63 -8.49
C GLU A 239 1.71 18.35 -8.28
N TYR A 240 2.01 18.00 -7.03
CA TYR A 240 2.76 16.78 -6.69
C TYR A 240 2.05 15.50 -7.15
N GLU A 241 0.75 15.37 -6.88
CA GLU A 241 -0.05 14.21 -7.30
C GLU A 241 -0.23 14.14 -8.83
N SER A 242 0.01 15.24 -9.55
CA SER A 242 -0.04 15.26 -11.02
C SER A 242 1.25 14.76 -11.70
N ILE A 243 2.29 14.43 -10.94
CA ILE A 243 3.56 13.92 -11.48
C ILE A 243 3.36 12.48 -11.97
N GLU A 244 3.10 12.34 -13.26
CA GLU A 244 3.00 11.04 -13.93
C GLU A 244 4.19 10.83 -14.88
N PRO A 245 5.02 9.79 -14.69
CA PRO A 245 6.13 9.49 -15.60
C PRO A 245 5.65 9.02 -16.99
N GLY A 246 4.37 8.68 -17.14
CA GLY A 246 3.71 8.35 -18.43
C GLY A 246 4.24 7.11 -19.15
N GLN A 247 5.29 6.48 -18.62
CA GLN A 247 5.99 5.33 -19.20
C GLN A 247 5.93 4.14 -18.24
N GLN A 248 5.74 2.94 -18.79
CA GLN A 248 5.84 1.69 -18.04
C GLN A 248 7.31 1.28 -17.90
N PHE A 249 7.70 0.86 -16.71
CA PHE A 249 9.05 0.39 -16.41
C PHE A 249 9.00 -1.04 -15.88
N THR A 250 10.08 -1.78 -16.08
CA THR A 250 10.30 -3.10 -15.47
C THR A 250 11.31 -2.99 -14.33
N TRP A 251 11.31 -3.97 -13.44
CA TRP A 251 12.18 -4.05 -12.26
C TRP A 251 12.53 -5.50 -11.92
N ASP A 252 12.72 -6.31 -12.95
CA ASP A 252 12.84 -7.76 -12.82
C ASP A 252 14.07 -8.14 -11.99
N HIS A 253 15.19 -7.42 -12.17
CA HIS A 253 16.42 -7.68 -11.40
C HIS A 253 16.24 -7.38 -9.91
N SER A 254 15.47 -6.33 -9.58
CA SER A 254 15.14 -5.97 -8.20
C SER A 254 14.26 -7.04 -7.52
N ASN A 255 13.47 -7.77 -8.31
CA ASN A 255 12.53 -8.79 -7.84
C ASN A 255 13.08 -10.23 -7.84
N MET A 256 14.27 -10.46 -8.37
CA MET A 256 14.91 -11.78 -8.30
C MET A 256 15.07 -12.21 -6.83
N GLU A 257 14.80 -13.49 -6.52
CA GLU A 257 14.85 -14.01 -5.14
C GLU A 257 16.21 -13.76 -4.46
N VAL A 258 17.30 -13.85 -5.22
CA VAL A 258 18.67 -13.58 -4.74
C VAL A 258 18.96 -12.10 -4.46
N ASN A 259 18.14 -11.19 -5.00
CA ASN A 259 18.35 -9.74 -4.92
C ASN A 259 17.37 -9.04 -3.96
N LYS A 260 16.21 -9.63 -3.67
CA LYS A 260 15.27 -9.16 -2.63
C LYS A 260 15.94 -8.77 -1.31
N PRO A 261 16.85 -9.57 -0.71
CA PRO A 261 17.50 -9.19 0.55
C PRO A 261 18.49 -8.02 0.42
N LYS A 262 18.90 -7.66 -0.81
CA LYS A 262 19.77 -6.51 -1.10
C LYS A 262 18.99 -5.18 -1.14
N ASN A 263 17.66 -5.23 -1.08
CA ASN A 263 16.79 -4.06 -1.00
C ASN A 263 16.48 -3.72 0.46
N ARG A 264 16.78 -2.49 0.89
CA ARG A 264 16.43 -2.04 2.25
C ARG A 264 14.91 -2.03 2.48
N TYR A 265 14.14 -1.67 1.44
CA TYR A 265 12.69 -1.67 1.46
C TYR A 265 12.17 -2.39 0.22
N ALA A 266 11.17 -3.26 0.37
CA ALA A 266 10.63 -4.05 -0.75
C ALA A 266 9.88 -3.20 -1.79
N ASN A 267 9.37 -2.04 -1.38
CA ASN A 267 8.67 -1.08 -2.23
C ASN A 267 9.59 0.01 -2.81
N VAL A 268 10.89 -0.01 -2.50
CA VAL A 268 11.89 0.90 -3.07
C VAL A 268 12.89 0.06 -3.85
N ILE A 269 12.77 0.11 -5.18
CA ILE A 269 13.42 -0.81 -6.11
C ILE A 269 14.05 -0.03 -7.27
N ALA A 270 15.02 -0.64 -7.93
CA ALA A 270 15.64 -0.06 -9.11
C ALA A 270 14.92 -0.49 -10.40
N TYR A 271 14.65 0.47 -11.29
CA TYR A 271 14.15 0.18 -12.64
C TYR A 271 15.25 -0.37 -13.55
N ASP A 272 14.93 -1.38 -14.37
CA ASP A 272 15.94 -2.10 -15.16
C ASP A 272 16.66 -1.22 -16.19
N HIS A 273 15.95 -0.27 -16.80
CA HIS A 273 16.48 0.56 -17.88
C HIS A 273 17.53 1.59 -17.41
N SER A 274 17.52 1.96 -16.13
CA SER A 274 18.42 2.96 -15.55
C SER A 274 19.22 2.43 -14.37
N ARG A 275 19.14 1.14 -14.04
CA ARG A 275 19.88 0.57 -12.90
C ARG A 275 21.38 0.66 -13.12
N VAL A 276 22.12 0.80 -12.03
CA VAL A 276 23.57 0.60 -12.04
C VAL A 276 23.86 -0.90 -12.14
N ILE A 277 24.76 -1.28 -13.05
CA ILE A 277 25.15 -2.68 -13.27
C ILE A 277 26.58 -2.85 -12.75
N LEU A 278 26.74 -3.69 -11.73
CA LEU A 278 28.07 -4.04 -11.20
C LEU A 278 28.76 -5.05 -12.12
N GLN A 279 30.09 -5.15 -12.00
CA GLN A 279 30.84 -6.21 -12.67
C GLN A 279 30.40 -7.58 -12.12
N PRO A 280 29.89 -8.50 -12.95
CA PRO A 280 29.43 -9.80 -12.47
C PRO A 280 30.58 -10.66 -11.95
N GLU A 281 30.35 -11.34 -10.83
CA GLU A 281 31.25 -12.35 -10.29
C GLU A 281 30.91 -13.74 -10.85
N GLU A 282 31.94 -14.50 -11.23
CA GLU A 282 31.76 -15.81 -11.87
C GLU A 282 31.09 -16.81 -10.92
N GLY A 283 30.00 -17.43 -11.37
CA GLY A 283 29.23 -18.41 -10.59
C GLY A 283 28.30 -17.82 -9.52
N VAL A 284 28.28 -16.50 -9.31
CA VAL A 284 27.44 -15.84 -8.31
C VAL A 284 26.25 -15.14 -8.97
N LEU A 285 25.07 -15.77 -8.89
CA LEU A 285 23.83 -15.21 -9.45
C LEU A 285 23.43 -13.91 -8.74
N GLY A 286 23.13 -12.87 -9.52
CA GLY A 286 22.73 -11.55 -9.00
C GLY A 286 23.89 -10.71 -8.45
N SER A 287 25.15 -11.10 -8.66
CA SER A 287 26.33 -10.30 -8.28
C SER A 287 26.38 -8.93 -8.99
N ASP A 288 25.73 -8.80 -10.14
CA ASP A 288 25.62 -7.57 -10.92
C ASP A 288 24.62 -6.54 -10.33
N TYR A 289 23.88 -6.92 -9.29
CA TYR A 289 22.76 -6.14 -8.77
C TYR A 289 23.14 -5.28 -7.56
N ILE A 290 22.82 -3.99 -7.68
CA ILE A 290 22.72 -3.01 -6.60
C ILE A 290 21.43 -2.20 -6.78
N ASN A 291 20.76 -1.86 -5.67
CA ASN A 291 19.58 -1.00 -5.71
C ASN A 291 20.01 0.46 -5.88
N ALA A 292 20.28 0.85 -7.12
CA ALA A 292 20.67 2.20 -7.52
C ALA A 292 20.28 2.46 -8.99
N ASN A 293 19.93 3.70 -9.31
CA ASN A 293 19.63 4.18 -10.66
C ASN A 293 20.49 5.40 -11.02
N TYR A 294 20.80 5.54 -12.30
CA TYR A 294 21.28 6.81 -12.85
C TYR A 294 20.11 7.80 -12.91
N CYS A 295 20.36 9.02 -12.45
CA CYS A 295 19.43 10.14 -12.51
C CYS A 295 20.09 11.29 -13.27
N ASP A 296 19.37 11.89 -14.22
CA ASP A 296 19.76 13.10 -14.94
C ASP A 296 19.56 14.37 -14.08
#